data_AF-A0AA92T0A5-F1
#
_entry.id   AF-A0AA92T0A5-F1
#
_cell.length_a   1.000
_cell.length_b   1.000
_cell.length_c   1.000
_cell.angle_alpha   90.00
_cell.angle_beta   90.00
_cell.angle_gamma   90.00
#
_symmetry.space_group_name_H-M   'P 1'
#
loop_
_entity.id
_entity.type
_entity.pdbx_description
1 polymer ?
#
loop_
_entity_poly.entity_id
_entity_poly.type
_entity_poly.pdbx_seq_one_letter_code
_entity_poly.pdbx_strand_id
1 'polypeptide(L)'
;MPVYNSERFLERCVRSILCQQTSVRYEVICINDGSTDGSLRILERLQSEYPELLRVVSQDNQGISVTRNRGIELAKGEYIGFLDNDDYVSEGYVETLWQPCGNAAYKWMPI
;
A
#
# COMPACT_ATOMS: atom_id res chain seq x y z
N MET A 1 -1.79 -1.15 -3.79
CA MET A 1 -2.37 -2.36 -3.18
C MET A 1 -3.55 -2.83 -4.03
N PRO A 2 -3.44 -3.99 -4.71
CA PRO A 2 -4.59 -4.63 -5.34
C PRO A 2 -5.55 -5.17 -4.27
N VAL A 3 -6.85 -5.04 -4.47
CA VAL A 3 -7.87 -5.49 -3.51
C VAL A 3 -8.96 -6.26 -4.25
N TYR A 4 -9.16 -7.52 -3.87
CA TYR A 4 -10.27 -8.35 -4.31
C TYR A 4 -10.74 -9.25 -3.18
N ASN A 5 -11.99 -9.08 -2.75
CA ASN A 5 -12.67 -9.92 -1.76
C ASN A 5 -11.85 -10.23 -0.48
N SER A 6 -11.39 -9.17 0.20
CA SER A 6 -10.50 -9.27 1.37
C SER A 6 -11.07 -8.59 2.62
N GLU A 7 -12.39 -8.48 2.76
CA GLU A 7 -13.05 -7.70 3.83
C GLU A 7 -12.52 -8.00 5.24
N ARG A 8 -12.15 -9.26 5.50
CA ARG A 8 -11.73 -9.75 6.82
C ARG A 8 -10.41 -9.17 7.29
N PHE A 9 -9.48 -8.87 6.38
CA PHE A 9 -8.10 -8.47 6.71
C PHE A 9 -7.79 -7.05 6.27
N LEU A 10 -8.55 -6.53 5.29
CA LEU A 10 -8.25 -5.30 4.59
C LEU A 10 -8.12 -4.08 5.50
N GLU A 11 -9.02 -3.92 6.48
CA GLU A 11 -8.95 -2.75 7.36
C GLU A 11 -7.65 -2.72 8.16
N ARG A 12 -7.24 -3.86 8.71
CA ARG A 12 -5.98 -3.96 9.47
C ARG A 12 -4.79 -3.67 8.56
N CYS A 13 -4.77 -4.27 7.38
CA CYS A 13 -3.73 -4.07 6.37
C CYS A 13 -3.57 -2.58 6.03
N VAL A 14 -4.65 -1.94 5.58
CA VAL A 14 -4.62 -0.55 5.12
C VAL A 14 -4.30 0.40 6.29
N ARG A 15 -4.87 0.20 7.48
CA ARG A 15 -4.51 1.02 8.65
C ARG A 15 -3.04 0.88 9.05
N SER A 16 -2.44 -0.30 8.89
CA SER A 16 -1.03 -0.50 9.24
C SER A 16 -0.08 0.39 8.42
N ILE A 17 -0.41 0.66 7.16
CA ILE A 17 0.38 1.54 6.29
C ILE A 17 -0.03 3.03 6.44
N LEU A 18 -1.31 3.34 6.67
CA LEU A 18 -1.77 4.72 6.86
C LEU A 18 -1.34 5.34 8.19
N CYS A 19 -1.17 4.52 9.24
CA CYS A 19 -0.80 4.99 10.57
C CYS A 19 0.73 5.05 10.81
N GLN A 20 1.55 4.88 9.77
CA GLN A 20 3.01 4.94 9.91
C GLN A 20 3.44 6.34 10.33
N GLN A 21 4.19 6.42 11.42
CA GLN A 21 4.79 7.66 11.89
C GLN A 21 6.14 7.85 11.18
N THR A 22 6.16 8.69 10.16
CA THR A 22 7.37 8.97 9.37
C THR A 22 7.34 10.40 8.83
N SER A 23 8.52 10.95 8.54
CA SER A 23 8.67 12.23 7.83
C SER A 23 8.66 12.08 6.30
N VAL A 24 8.75 10.83 5.81
CA VAL A 24 8.70 10.50 4.39
C VAL A 24 7.32 10.84 3.86
N ARG A 25 7.27 11.58 2.75
CA ARG A 25 6.02 11.82 2.03
C ARG A 25 5.73 10.64 1.12
N TYR A 26 4.55 10.05 1.27
CA TYR A 26 4.10 8.94 0.45
C TYR A 26 2.60 9.07 0.15
N GLU A 27 2.12 8.26 -0.78
CA GLU A 27 0.70 8.07 -1.09
C GLU A 27 0.38 6.58 -1.01
N VAL A 28 -0.86 6.24 -0.67
CA VAL A 28 -1.37 4.87 -0.68
C VAL A 28 -2.45 4.78 -1.76
N ILE A 29 -2.24 3.91 -2.73
CA ILE A 29 -3.20 3.66 -3.81
C ILE A 29 -3.78 2.26 -3.64
N CYS A 30 -5.08 2.18 -3.38
CA CYS A 30 -5.83 0.93 -3.35
C CYS A 30 -6.67 0.81 -4.62
N ILE A 31 -6.49 -0.28 -5.36
CA ILE A 31 -7.29 -0.58 -6.55
C ILE A 31 -8.24 -1.72 -6.19
N ASN A 32 -9.53 -1.41 -6.08
CA ASN A 32 -10.60 -2.40 -5.94
C ASN A 32 -10.88 -3.06 -7.30
N ASP A 33 -10.58 -4.33 -7.42
CA ASP A 33 -10.68 -5.12 -8.65
C ASP A 33 -12.02 -5.85 -8.74
N GLY A 34 -13.12 -5.11 -8.59
CA GLY A 34 -14.47 -5.65 -8.66
C GLY A 34 -14.87 -6.54 -7.48
N SER A 35 -14.45 -6.19 -6.25
CA SER A 35 -14.88 -6.94 -5.05
C SER A 35 -16.40 -6.94 -4.91
N THR A 36 -16.94 -8.08 -4.47
CA THR A 36 -18.36 -8.31 -4.22
C THR A 36 -18.71 -8.41 -2.73
N ASP A 37 -17.70 -8.34 -1.86
CA ASP A 37 -17.83 -8.34 -0.41
C ASP A 37 -17.77 -6.90 0.17
N GLY A 38 -17.56 -6.77 1.49
CA GLY A 38 -17.45 -5.47 2.16
C GLY A 38 -16.19 -4.66 1.85
N SER A 39 -15.26 -5.14 1.02
CA SER A 39 -13.94 -4.53 0.80
C SER A 39 -14.03 -3.09 0.30
N LEU A 40 -14.86 -2.81 -0.71
CA LEU A 40 -14.99 -1.45 -1.26
C LEU A 40 -15.50 -0.46 -0.21
N ARG A 41 -16.50 -0.85 0.57
CA ARG A 41 -17.06 0.00 1.65
C ARG A 41 -16.00 0.33 2.71
N ILE A 42 -15.13 -0.63 3.04
CA ILE A 42 -14.00 -0.39 3.95
C ILE A 42 -13.04 0.64 3.35
N LEU A 43 -12.67 0.49 2.08
CA LEU A 43 -11.76 1.42 1.39
C LEU A 43 -12.34 2.84 1.31
N GLU A 44 -13.61 2.99 0.92
CA GLU A 44 -14.28 4.30 0.80
C GLU A 44 -14.35 5.02 2.15
N ARG A 45 -14.67 4.29 3.22
CA ARG A 45 -14.63 4.84 4.58
C ARG A 45 -13.22 5.30 4.95
N LEU A 46 -12.21 4.45 4.76
CA LEU A 46 -10.82 4.82 5.07
C LEU A 46 -10.34 6.00 4.22
N GLN A 47 -10.74 6.09 2.94
CA GLN A 47 -10.43 7.24 2.10
C GLN A 47 -11.04 8.53 2.64
N SER A 48 -12.25 8.48 3.19
CA SER A 48 -12.87 9.64 3.84
C SER A 48 -12.15 10.06 5.13
N GLU A 49 -11.55 9.11 5.85
CA GLU A 49 -10.75 9.36 7.06
C GLU A 49 -9.36 9.93 6.71
N TYR A 50 -8.78 9.53 5.56
CA TYR A 50 -7.42 9.89 5.13
C TYR A 50 -7.37 10.42 3.68
N PRO A 51 -8.10 11.50 3.34
CA PRO A 51 -8.32 11.92 1.94
C PRO A 51 -7.05 12.41 1.23
N GLU A 52 -6.07 12.90 1.98
CA GLU A 52 -4.80 13.39 1.43
C GLU A 52 -3.76 12.27 1.24
N LEU A 53 -3.98 11.09 1.83
CA LEU A 53 -3.00 9.99 1.84
C LEU A 53 -3.49 8.75 1.08
N LEU A 54 -4.79 8.43 1.16
CA LEU A 54 -5.37 7.25 0.53
C LEU A 54 -6.17 7.63 -0.72
N ARG A 55 -5.82 7.02 -1.84
CA ARG A 55 -6.59 7.06 -3.08
C ARG A 55 -7.17 5.68 -3.38
N VAL A 56 -8.50 5.62 -3.51
CA VAL A 56 -9.22 4.42 -3.92
C VAL A 56 -9.66 4.57 -5.37
N VAL A 57 -9.45 3.52 -6.17
CA VAL A 57 -9.92 3.42 -7.55
C VAL A 57 -10.59 2.07 -7.73
N SER A 58 -11.75 2.04 -8.40
CA SER A 58 -12.45 0.81 -8.72
C SER A 58 -12.36 0.52 -10.22
N GLN A 59 -12.32 -0.77 -10.54
CA GLN A 59 -12.41 -1.32 -11.89
C GLN A 59 -13.19 -2.63 -11.85
N ASP A 60 -13.64 -3.10 -13.01
CA ASP A 60 -14.12 -4.48 -13.15
C ASP A 60 -12.97 -5.46 -12.92
N ASN A 61 -13.29 -6.67 -12.44
CA ASN A 61 -12.28 -7.69 -12.12
C ASN A 61 -11.44 -8.06 -13.36
N GLN A 62 -10.17 -7.69 -13.35
CA GLN A 62 -9.19 -7.96 -14.41
C GLN A 62 -7.98 -8.76 -13.92
N GLY A 63 -7.98 -9.15 -12.64
CA GLY A 63 -6.93 -9.93 -12.02
C GLY A 63 -5.75 -9.10 -11.53
N ILE A 64 -4.99 -9.68 -10.60
CA ILE A 64 -3.98 -8.99 -9.79
C ILE A 64 -2.91 -8.24 -10.59
N SER A 65 -2.46 -8.79 -11.72
CA SER A 65 -1.39 -8.20 -12.54
C SER A 65 -1.84 -6.90 -13.19
N VAL A 66 -3.06 -6.89 -13.75
CA VAL A 66 -3.64 -5.69 -14.36
C VAL A 66 -3.90 -4.64 -13.30
N THR A 67 -4.42 -5.06 -12.15
CA THR A 67 -4.69 -4.21 -10.98
C THR A 67 -3.42 -3.56 -10.43
N ARG A 68 -2.30 -4.29 -10.35
CA ARG A 68 -0.99 -3.72 -9.97
C ARG A 68 -0.48 -2.72 -11.01
N ASN A 69 -0.54 -3.07 -12.29
CA ASN A 69 -0.13 -2.17 -13.37
C ASN A 69 -0.91 -0.86 -13.34
N ARG A 70 -2.22 -0.94 -13.08
CA ARG A 70 -3.06 0.25 -12.92
C ARG A 70 -2.61 1.12 -11.74
N GLY A 71 -2.24 0.49 -10.63
CA GLY A 71 -1.65 1.19 -9.48
C GLY A 71 -0.35 1.92 -9.84
N ILE A 72 0.53 1.29 -10.61
CA ILE A 72 1.80 1.87 -11.08
C ILE A 72 1.54 3.09 -11.97
N GLU A 73 0.61 3.00 -12.92
CA GLU A 73 0.25 4.12 -13.81
C GLU A 73 -0.30 5.34 -13.05
N LEU A 74 -0.97 5.11 -11.92
CA LEU A 74 -1.59 6.16 -11.11
C LEU A 74 -0.64 6.78 -10.09
N ALA A 75 0.47 6.11 -9.78
CA ALA A 75 1.45 6.54 -8.80
C ALA A 75 2.20 7.78 -9.30
N LYS A 76 2.44 8.73 -8.39
CA LYS A 76 3.17 9.97 -8.62
C LYS A 76 4.52 10.01 -7.91
N GLY A 77 4.74 9.09 -6.97
CA GLY A 77 6.00 8.95 -6.25
C GLY A 77 7.16 8.50 -7.14
N GLU A 78 8.38 8.83 -6.74
CA GLU A 78 9.61 8.40 -7.40
C GLU A 78 9.90 6.90 -7.19
N TYR A 79 9.41 6.35 -6.07
CA TYR A 79 9.56 4.94 -5.69
C TYR A 79 8.20 4.29 -5.50
N ILE A 80 8.11 3.00 -5.82
CA ILE A 80 6.89 2.21 -5.71
C ILE A 80 7.15 1.02 -4.76
N GLY A 81 6.36 0.96 -3.69
CA GLY A 81 6.28 -0.19 -2.80
C GLY A 81 5.01 -1.00 -3.07
N PHE A 82 5.13 -2.33 -3.00
CA PHE A 82 3.98 -3.23 -3.08
C PHE A 82 3.65 -3.79 -1.69
N LEU A 83 2.37 -3.79 -1.37
CA LEU A 83 1.81 -4.40 -0.17
C LEU A 83 0.55 -5.16 -0.59
N ASP A 84 0.45 -6.42 -0.17
CA ASP A 84 -0.69 -7.29 -0.42
C ASP A 84 -1.78 -7.08 0.65
N ASN A 85 -3.03 -7.34 0.30
CA ASN A 85 -4.23 -6.93 1.04
C ASN A 85 -4.57 -7.81 2.25
N ASP A 86 -3.81 -8.89 2.46
CA ASP A 86 -3.90 -9.81 3.58
C ASP A 86 -2.71 -9.69 4.58
N ASP A 87 -1.72 -8.86 4.26
CA ASP A 87 -0.57 -8.58 5.11
C ASP A 87 -0.72 -7.27 5.91
N TYR A 88 0.11 -7.07 6.92
CA TYR A 88 0.22 -5.80 7.63
C TYR A 88 1.68 -5.52 7.98
N VAL A 89 2.03 -4.25 8.10
CA VAL A 89 3.42 -3.83 8.34
C VAL A 89 3.63 -3.37 9.78
N SER A 90 4.86 -3.55 10.28
CA SER A 90 5.26 -3.04 11.59
C SER A 90 5.45 -1.52 11.56
N GLU A 91 5.54 -0.90 12.74
CA GLU A 91 5.98 0.49 12.86
C GLU A 91 7.38 0.68 12.23
N GLY A 92 7.62 1.86 11.65
CA GLY A 92 8.89 2.21 11.00
C GLY A 92 9.12 1.54 9.64
N TYR A 93 8.13 0.85 9.07
CA TYR A 93 8.24 0.16 7.78
C TYR A 93 8.58 1.13 6.64
N VAL A 94 7.86 2.25 6.56
CA VAL A 94 8.06 3.25 5.48
C VAL A 94 9.44 3.89 5.59
N GLU A 95 9.86 4.26 6.81
CA GLU A 95 11.18 4.82 7.05
C GLU A 95 12.28 3.83 6.64
N THR A 96 12.15 2.57 7.04
CA THR A 96 13.13 1.51 6.75
C THR A 96 13.30 1.28 5.25
N LEU A 97 12.22 1.33 4.48
CA LEU A 97 12.29 1.18 3.01
C LEU A 97 12.80 2.44 2.31
N TRP A 98 12.53 3.61 2.87
CA TRP A 98 13.01 4.88 2.31
C TRP A 98 14.50 5.08 2.51
N GLN A 99 15.04 4.65 3.66
CA GLN A 99 16.47 4.76 3.94
C GLN A 99 17.26 4.01 2.86
N PRO A 100 18.08 4.70 2.03
CA PRO A 100 18.83 4.04 0.98
C PRO A 100 19.80 3.04 1.62
N CYS A 101 19.96 1.87 0.97
CA CYS A 101 20.93 0.84 1.37
C CYS A 101 22.40 1.33 1.44
N GLY A 102 22.67 2.62 1.19
CA GLY A 102 23.99 3.23 1.16
C GLY A 102 24.51 3.83 2.48
N ASN A 103 23.75 3.80 3.57
CA ASN A 103 24.24 4.33 4.87
C ASN A 103 24.35 3.29 5.99
N ALA A 104 24.09 2.02 5.68
CA ALA A 104 24.53 0.96 6.55
C ALA A 104 26.03 0.73 6.28
N ALA A 105 26.86 1.08 7.25
CA ALA A 105 28.25 0.64 7.33
C ALA A 105 28.30 -0.90 7.51
N TYR A 106 27.80 -1.66 6.55
CA TYR A 106 28.10 -3.07 6.42
C TYR A 106 29.53 -3.17 5.92
N LYS A 107 30.43 -3.25 6.90
CA LYS A 107 31.81 -3.67 6.70
C LYS A 107 31.74 -5.10 6.18
N TRP A 108 31.83 -5.27 4.86
CA TRP A 108 32.03 -6.57 4.24
C TRP A 108 33.29 -7.18 4.89
N MET A 109 33.12 -8.24 5.67
CA MET A 109 34.25 -9.03 6.13
C MET A 109 34.77 -9.77 4.90
N PRO A 110 36.03 -9.57 4.49
CA PRO A 110 36.61 -10.35 3.42
C PRO A 110 36.68 -11.81 3.85
N ILE A 111 36.34 -12.69 2.91
CA ILE A 111 36.57 -14.14 2.96
C ILE A 111 38.06 -14.44 2.97
#